data_AF-A0A936CEE2-F1
#
_entry.id   AF-A0A936CEE2-F1
#
_cell.length_a   1.000
_cell.length_b   1.000
_cell.length_c   1.000
_cell.angle_alpha   90.00
_cell.angle_beta   90.00
_cell.angle_gamma   90.00
#
_symmetry.space_group_name_H-M   'P 1'
#
loop_
_entity.id
_entity.type
_entity.pdbx_description
1 polymer ?
#
loop_
_entity_poly.entity_id
_entity_poly.type
_entity_poly.pdbx_seq_one_letter_code
_entity_poly.pdbx_strand_id
1 'polypeptide(L)'
;MAECHLLCGPNDLARARARLAAGRVTEPLLRRLVACVAATEAQGPHAATEGDATVRLAHATNAPARDVAAALRLLCEAGVLEPGPRGGILRLVATDRRLATDPTLDPADVAALQALRSCDERLARQGAPLPHRLLAGVAPGGDVARFLARVQGRQLGVWYPVGPAWRITRPPSDAVLAQLVARHATRQARDLWRHAQLARLVETTRCRRLVLLRYFGDAGPAGPCGACDVCGCGA
;
A
#
# COMPACT_ATOMS: atom_id res chain seq x y z
N MET A 1 6.57 4.04 -31.07
CA MET A 1 5.26 3.35 -31.11
C MET A 1 5.05 2.71 -29.76
N ALA A 2 3.95 2.98 -29.07
CA ALA A 2 3.65 2.35 -27.79
C ALA A 2 3.03 0.97 -28.08
N GLU A 3 3.81 -0.09 -27.89
CA GLU A 3 3.29 -1.46 -27.96
C GLU A 3 2.39 -1.71 -26.73
N CYS A 4 1.11 -1.98 -26.99
CA CYS A 4 0.15 -2.34 -25.96
C CYS A 4 0.40 -3.80 -25.56
N HIS A 5 1.20 -4.04 -24.52
CA HIS A 5 1.45 -5.37 -23.93
C HIS A 5 0.24 -5.92 -23.13
N LEU A 6 -0.98 -5.65 -23.57
CA LEU A 6 -2.20 -6.17 -22.93
C LEU A 6 -2.57 -7.51 -23.57
N LEU A 7 -2.23 -8.59 -22.85
CA LEU A 7 -2.67 -9.98 -23.05
C LEU A 7 -2.09 -10.64 -24.31
N CYS A 8 -0.86 -11.17 -24.20
CA CYS A 8 -0.14 -11.87 -25.27
C CYS A 8 -0.61 -13.32 -25.49
N GLY A 9 -1.66 -13.80 -24.79
CA GLY A 9 -2.25 -15.11 -25.04
C GLY A 9 -3.21 -15.60 -23.96
N PRO A 10 -3.84 -16.78 -24.15
CA PRO A 10 -4.80 -17.37 -23.20
C PRO A 10 -4.24 -17.58 -21.79
N ASN A 11 -2.91 -17.73 -21.67
CA ASN A 11 -2.22 -17.81 -20.39
C ASN A 11 -2.29 -16.49 -19.58
N ASP A 12 -2.41 -15.34 -20.23
CA ASP A 12 -2.48 -14.04 -19.55
C ASP A 12 -3.87 -13.78 -18.97
N LEU A 13 -4.94 -14.23 -19.64
CA LEU A 13 -6.30 -14.19 -19.11
C LEU A 13 -6.44 -15.11 -17.88
N ALA A 14 -5.85 -16.30 -17.92
CA ALA A 14 -5.84 -17.22 -16.78
C ALA A 14 -5.08 -16.61 -15.58
N ARG A 15 -3.91 -15.99 -15.83
CA ARG A 15 -3.13 -15.29 -14.79
C ARG A 15 -3.87 -14.08 -14.23
N ALA A 16 -4.50 -13.28 -15.08
CA ALA A 16 -5.29 -12.12 -14.65
C ALA A 16 -6.50 -12.54 -13.79
N ARG A 17 -7.24 -13.57 -14.21
CA ARG A 17 -8.31 -14.17 -13.41
C ARG A 17 -7.81 -14.67 -12.06
N ALA A 18 -6.67 -15.37 -12.03
CA ALA A 18 -6.09 -15.86 -10.78
C ALA A 18 -5.70 -14.72 -9.83
N ARG A 19 -5.16 -13.60 -10.36
CA ARG A 19 -4.84 -12.40 -9.57
C ARG A 19 -6.08 -11.71 -9.01
N LEU A 20 -7.16 -11.60 -9.80
CA LEU A 20 -8.44 -11.04 -9.36
C LEU A 20 -9.17 -11.95 -8.34
N ALA A 21 -8.97 -13.27 -8.44
CA ALA A 21 -9.52 -14.25 -7.50
C ALA A 21 -8.71 -14.35 -6.19
N ALA A 22 -7.49 -13.81 -6.15
CA ALA A 22 -6.63 -13.79 -4.97
C ALA A 22 -7.03 -12.68 -3.98
N GLY A 23 -6.49 -12.74 -2.75
CA GLY A 23 -6.83 -11.75 -1.72
C GLY A 23 -8.16 -12.06 -1.06
N ARG A 24 -8.38 -13.31 -0.65
CA ARG A 24 -9.62 -13.70 0.03
C ARG A 24 -9.64 -13.11 1.43
N VAL A 25 -10.66 -12.32 1.72
CA VAL A 25 -10.85 -11.72 3.03
C VAL A 25 -12.07 -12.35 3.68
N THR A 26 -11.89 -12.90 4.87
CA THR A 26 -12.96 -13.53 5.66
C THR A 26 -13.04 -12.86 7.03
N GLU A 27 -14.19 -12.96 7.67
CA GLU A 27 -14.39 -12.39 9.00
C GLU A 27 -13.45 -12.99 10.06
N PRO A 28 -13.19 -14.32 10.10
CA PRO A 28 -12.17 -14.88 10.99
C PRO A 28 -10.76 -14.32 10.73
N LEU A 29 -10.39 -14.07 9.47
CA LEU A 29 -9.11 -13.46 9.14
C LEU A 29 -9.02 -12.03 9.68
N LEU A 30 -10.06 -11.22 9.48
CA LEU A 30 -10.11 -9.85 10.00
C LEU A 30 -10.00 -9.81 11.52
N ARG A 31 -10.74 -10.68 12.23
CA ARG A 31 -10.67 -10.78 13.70
C ARG A 31 -9.26 -11.14 14.18
N ARG A 32 -8.65 -12.18 13.58
CA ARG A 32 -7.28 -12.58 13.92
C ARG A 32 -6.28 -11.47 13.66
N LEU A 33 -6.39 -10.77 12.54
CA LEU A 33 -5.50 -9.65 12.21
C LEU A 33 -5.61 -8.52 13.23
N VAL A 34 -6.82 -8.11 13.59
CA VAL A 34 -7.04 -7.07 14.61
C VAL A 34 -6.44 -7.50 15.96
N ALA A 35 -6.64 -8.76 16.37
CA ALA A 35 -6.04 -9.28 17.60
C ALA A 35 -4.50 -9.31 17.55
N CYS A 36 -3.91 -9.72 16.43
CA CYS A 36 -2.45 -9.71 16.24
C CYS A 36 -1.87 -8.29 16.27
N VAL A 37 -2.54 -7.31 15.64
CA VAL A 37 -2.12 -5.91 15.68
C VAL A 37 -2.21 -5.38 17.11
N ALA A 38 -3.32 -5.62 17.83
CA ALA A 38 -3.47 -5.22 19.23
C ALA A 38 -2.37 -5.81 20.13
N ALA A 39 -2.03 -7.09 19.94
CA ALA A 39 -0.94 -7.73 20.67
C ALA A 39 0.43 -7.11 20.35
N THR A 40 0.65 -6.72 19.10
CA THR A 40 1.89 -6.05 18.66
C THR A 40 2.00 -4.64 19.25
N GLU A 41 0.88 -3.90 19.36
CA GLU A 41 0.84 -2.61 20.05
C GLU A 41 1.19 -2.75 21.54
N ALA A 42 0.70 -3.79 22.20
CA ALA A 42 0.95 -4.05 23.62
C ALA A 42 2.40 -4.47 23.93
N GLN A 43 3.10 -5.09 22.98
CA GLN A 43 4.49 -5.55 23.13
C GLN A 43 5.53 -4.43 23.06
N GLY A 44 5.12 -3.19 22.71
CA GLY A 44 5.99 -2.03 22.69
C GLY A 44 6.82 -1.87 21.40
N PRO A 45 7.78 -0.94 21.38
CA PRO A 45 8.48 -0.53 20.18
C PRO A 45 9.41 -1.64 19.64
N HIS A 46 9.07 -2.21 18.49
CA HIS A 46 9.94 -3.09 17.71
C HIS A 46 10.32 -2.44 16.38
N ALA A 47 11.56 -2.63 15.95
CA ALA A 47 12.00 -2.25 14.62
C ALA A 47 11.51 -3.31 13.62
N ALA A 48 10.55 -2.94 12.77
CA ALA A 48 10.12 -3.77 11.65
C ALA A 48 9.70 -2.88 10.49
N THR A 49 10.11 -3.24 9.27
CA THR A 49 9.59 -2.59 8.07
C THR A 49 8.14 -3.03 7.82
N GLU A 50 7.37 -2.28 7.03
CA GLU A 50 5.99 -2.65 6.67
C GLU A 50 5.92 -4.02 5.94
N GLY A 51 6.92 -4.31 5.10
CA GLY A 51 7.09 -5.60 4.44
C GLY A 51 7.30 -6.74 5.43
N ASP A 52 8.22 -6.58 6.37
CA ASP A 52 8.47 -7.57 7.43
C ASP A 52 7.24 -7.77 8.31
N ALA A 53 6.54 -6.69 8.63
CA ALA A 53 5.36 -6.74 9.46
C ALA A 53 4.20 -7.48 8.78
N THR A 54 4.04 -7.33 7.45
CA THR A 54 3.02 -8.05 6.69
C THR A 54 3.30 -9.55 6.69
N VAL A 55 4.57 -9.94 6.49
CA VAL A 55 4.99 -11.35 6.53
C VAL A 55 4.80 -11.95 7.92
N ARG A 56 5.14 -11.21 8.99
CA ARG A 56 4.91 -11.64 10.37
C ARG A 56 3.43 -11.83 10.67
N LEU A 57 2.57 -10.91 10.23
CA LEU A 57 1.11 -11.05 10.38
C LEU A 57 0.56 -12.22 9.57
N ALA A 58 1.06 -12.47 8.37
CA ALA A 58 0.70 -13.64 7.56
C ALA A 58 1.01 -14.95 8.30
N HIS A 59 2.20 -15.04 8.89
CA HIS A 59 2.58 -16.17 9.73
C HIS A 59 1.69 -16.28 10.98
N ALA A 60 1.50 -15.18 11.72
CA ALA A 60 0.72 -15.17 12.97
C ALA A 60 -0.77 -15.52 12.76
N THR A 61 -1.34 -15.14 11.61
CA THR A 61 -2.74 -15.42 11.28
C THR A 61 -2.96 -16.70 10.49
N ASN A 62 -1.87 -17.42 10.19
CA ASN A 62 -1.83 -18.58 9.30
C ASN A 62 -2.60 -18.34 7.99
N ALA A 63 -2.29 -17.21 7.33
CA ALA A 63 -2.97 -16.76 6.13
C ALA A 63 -1.96 -16.35 5.04
N PRO A 64 -2.29 -16.50 3.75
CA PRO A 64 -1.42 -16.05 2.68
C PRO A 64 -1.13 -14.54 2.78
N ALA A 65 0.11 -14.12 2.53
CA ALA A 65 0.51 -12.70 2.63
C ALA A 65 -0.36 -11.75 1.78
N ARG A 66 -0.82 -12.22 0.61
CA ARG A 66 -1.75 -11.45 -0.26
C ARG A 66 -3.14 -11.24 0.36
N ASP A 67 -3.62 -12.21 1.14
CA ASP A 67 -4.92 -12.14 1.81
C ASP A 67 -4.82 -11.20 3.02
N VAL A 68 -3.69 -11.25 3.75
CA VAL A 68 -3.35 -10.28 4.79
C VAL A 68 -3.22 -8.87 4.23
N ALA A 69 -2.50 -8.67 3.13
CA ALA A 69 -2.37 -7.35 2.49
C ALA A 69 -3.73 -6.80 2.03
N ALA A 70 -4.62 -7.65 1.49
CA ALA A 70 -5.99 -7.24 1.15
C ALA A 70 -6.80 -6.85 2.39
N ALA A 71 -6.73 -7.65 3.46
CA ALA A 71 -7.40 -7.39 4.71
C ALA A 71 -6.92 -6.09 5.40
N LEU A 72 -5.61 -5.86 5.44
CA LEU A 72 -5.02 -4.63 5.99
C LEU A 72 -5.51 -3.40 5.24
N ARG A 73 -5.52 -3.43 3.89
CA ARG A 73 -6.09 -2.34 3.08
C ARG A 73 -7.55 -2.07 3.40
N LEU A 74 -8.38 -3.11 3.52
CA LEU A 74 -9.80 -2.93 3.87
C LEU A 74 -9.99 -2.32 5.26
N LEU A 75 -9.19 -2.74 6.24
CA LEU A 75 -9.22 -2.18 7.60
C LEU A 75 -8.75 -0.73 7.62
N CYS A 76 -7.76 -0.36 6.81
CA CYS A 76 -7.33 1.03 6.63
C CYS A 76 -8.40 1.88 5.93
N GLU A 77 -8.99 1.40 4.82
CA GLU A 77 -10.11 2.08 4.13
C GLU A 77 -11.31 2.32 5.06
N ALA A 78 -11.52 1.42 6.03
CA ALA A 78 -12.58 1.52 7.03
C ALA A 78 -12.22 2.42 8.22
N GLY A 79 -10.99 2.95 8.27
CA GLY A 79 -10.47 3.71 9.41
C GLY A 79 -10.46 2.91 10.71
N VAL A 80 -10.28 1.59 10.65
CA VAL A 80 -10.07 0.70 11.80
C VAL A 80 -8.58 0.60 12.14
N LEU A 81 -7.75 0.60 11.09
CA LEU A 81 -6.30 0.65 11.18
C LEU A 81 -5.77 1.92 10.53
N GLU A 82 -4.64 2.39 11.02
CA GLU A 82 -3.78 3.35 10.35
C GLU A 82 -2.37 2.72 10.19
N PRO A 83 -1.65 2.97 9.09
CA PRO A 83 -0.23 2.63 9.00
C PRO A 83 0.57 3.29 10.14
N GLY A 84 1.56 2.59 10.67
CA GLY A 84 2.53 3.09 11.65
C GLY A 84 3.93 3.29 11.03
N PRO A 85 4.87 3.99 11.72
CA PRO A 85 4.81 4.41 13.12
C PRO A 85 4.76 5.93 13.33
N ARG A 86 4.23 6.33 14.48
CA ARG A 86 4.28 7.70 15.02
C ARG A 86 5.60 7.97 15.76
N GLY A 87 6.75 7.50 15.25
CA GLY A 87 8.06 7.69 15.86
C GLY A 87 9.10 6.69 15.39
N GLY A 88 10.28 6.73 15.98
CA GLY A 88 11.41 5.90 15.55
C GLY A 88 12.72 6.34 16.18
N ILE A 89 13.80 5.66 15.88
CA ILE A 89 15.14 6.00 16.37
C ILE A 89 15.84 6.83 15.32
N LEU A 90 16.22 8.05 15.69
CA LEU A 90 17.11 8.88 14.89
C LEU A 90 18.51 8.79 15.47
N ARG A 91 19.51 8.54 14.64
CA ARG A 91 20.93 8.71 14.97
C ARG A 91 21.55 9.73 14.04
N LEU A 92 22.05 10.83 14.59
CA LEU A 92 22.75 11.85 13.83
C LEU A 92 24.18 11.37 13.53
N VAL A 93 24.57 11.49 12.27
CA VAL A 93 25.91 11.16 11.78
C VAL A 93 26.70 12.44 11.50
N ALA A 94 26.02 13.54 11.17
CA ALA A 94 26.66 14.83 10.98
C ALA A 94 27.25 15.39 12.29
N THR A 95 28.48 15.88 12.21
CA THR A 95 29.14 16.64 13.29
C THR A 95 28.61 18.07 13.33
N ASP A 96 28.75 18.75 14.49
CA ASP A 96 28.35 20.16 14.60
C ASP A 96 29.12 21.05 13.61
N ARG A 97 30.41 20.74 13.39
CA ARG A 97 31.22 21.41 12.37
C ARG A 97 30.59 21.30 10.99
N ARG A 98 30.14 20.11 10.57
CA ARG A 98 29.51 19.93 9.26
C ARG A 98 28.21 20.72 9.15
N LEU A 99 27.35 20.63 10.17
CA LEU A 99 26.09 21.39 10.20
C LEU A 99 26.31 22.91 10.13
N ALA A 100 27.41 23.42 10.70
CA ALA A 100 27.73 24.84 10.71
C ALA A 100 28.42 25.36 9.45
N THR A 101 29.08 24.50 8.66
CA THR A 101 29.99 24.93 7.59
C THR A 101 29.57 24.49 6.19
N ASP A 102 28.66 23.54 6.05
CA ASP A 102 28.21 23.03 4.76
C ASP A 102 27.12 23.94 4.16
N PRO A 103 27.43 24.74 3.12
CA PRO A 103 26.49 25.70 2.55
C PRO A 103 25.40 25.04 1.71
N THR A 104 25.51 23.74 1.42
CA THR A 104 24.52 23.00 0.62
C THR A 104 23.32 22.53 1.45
N LEU A 105 23.41 22.68 2.78
CA LEU A 105 22.35 22.31 3.71
C LEU A 105 21.30 23.41 3.81
N ASP A 106 20.05 23.00 3.91
CA ASP A 106 18.94 23.91 4.16
C ASP A 106 19.06 24.43 5.61
N PRO A 107 19.10 25.77 5.84
CA PRO A 107 19.18 26.33 7.19
C PRO A 107 18.06 25.87 8.12
N ALA A 108 16.86 25.59 7.59
CA ALA A 108 15.75 25.08 8.38
C ALA A 108 15.98 23.63 8.82
N ASP A 109 16.55 22.80 7.95
CA ASP A 109 16.95 21.43 8.30
C ASP A 109 18.06 21.46 9.37
N VAL A 110 19.04 22.35 9.22
CA VAL A 110 20.14 22.52 10.21
C VAL A 110 19.58 22.92 11.58
N ALA A 111 18.71 23.94 11.62
CA ALA A 111 18.09 24.41 12.86
C ALA A 111 17.26 23.31 13.53
N ALA A 112 16.50 22.53 12.76
CA ALA A 112 15.72 21.40 13.28
C ALA A 112 16.63 20.31 13.90
N LEU A 113 17.74 19.97 13.25
CA LEU A 113 18.69 18.97 13.75
C LEU A 113 19.42 19.45 15.01
N GLN A 114 19.76 20.74 15.07
CA GLN A 114 20.35 21.35 16.27
C GLN A 114 19.35 21.37 17.43
N ALA A 115 18.09 21.75 17.18
CA ALA A 115 17.03 21.71 18.19
C ALA A 115 16.83 20.30 18.76
N LEU A 116 16.79 19.29 17.89
CA LEU A 116 16.72 17.88 18.30
C LEU A 116 17.91 17.47 19.17
N ARG A 117 19.13 17.80 18.72
CA ARG A 117 20.38 17.46 19.44
C ARG A 117 20.44 18.11 20.83
N SER A 118 19.96 19.36 20.96
CA SER A 118 19.86 20.05 22.25
C SER A 118 18.84 19.40 23.20
N CYS A 119 17.82 18.71 22.68
CA CYS A 119 16.86 17.99 23.51
C CYS A 119 17.36 16.61 23.97
N ASP A 120 18.22 15.93 23.20
CA ASP A 120 18.75 14.61 23.55
C ASP A 120 20.15 14.36 22.94
N GLU A 121 21.18 14.47 23.78
CA GLU A 121 22.58 14.23 23.37
C GLU A 121 22.83 12.81 22.82
N ARG A 122 21.98 11.83 23.18
CA ARG A 122 22.14 10.44 22.71
C ARG A 122 21.99 10.34 21.20
N LEU A 123 21.27 11.28 20.57
CA LEU A 123 21.12 11.37 19.11
C LEU A 123 22.47 11.34 18.39
N ALA A 124 23.50 11.99 18.92
CA ALA A 124 24.83 12.03 18.32
C ALA A 124 25.67 10.78 18.60
N ARG A 125 25.45 10.12 19.74
CA ARG A 125 26.31 9.00 20.19
C ARG A 125 25.79 7.65 19.70
N GLN A 126 24.54 7.32 20.03
CA GLN A 126 23.95 5.99 19.85
C GLN A 126 22.59 6.01 19.15
N GLY A 127 22.02 7.19 18.96
CA GLY A 127 20.64 7.37 18.51
C GLY A 127 19.67 7.43 19.68
N ALA A 128 18.53 8.08 19.46
CA ALA A 128 17.48 8.22 20.46
C ALA A 128 16.10 7.96 19.86
N PRO A 129 15.17 7.36 20.63
CA PRO A 129 13.78 7.25 20.22
C PRO A 129 13.13 8.64 20.21
N LEU A 130 12.63 9.05 19.05
CA LEU A 130 11.91 10.28 18.83
C LEU A 130 10.44 9.98 18.50
N PRO A 131 9.47 10.50 19.28
CA PRO A 131 8.07 10.41 18.90
C PRO A 131 7.77 11.37 17.75
N HIS A 132 6.85 11.00 16.87
CA HIS A 132 6.47 11.77 15.70
C HIS A 132 5.93 13.15 16.06
N ARG A 133 5.24 13.32 17.20
CA ARG A 133 4.79 14.64 17.67
C ARG A 133 5.95 15.63 17.85
N LEU A 134 7.10 15.15 18.32
CA LEU A 134 8.29 15.96 18.51
C LEU A 134 8.95 16.24 17.16
N LEU A 135 9.04 15.23 16.29
CA LEU A 135 9.50 15.40 14.92
C LEU A 135 8.64 16.39 14.13
N ALA A 136 7.32 16.33 14.25
CA ALA A 136 6.37 17.23 13.59
C ALA A 136 6.51 18.67 14.09
N GLY A 137 6.87 18.85 15.37
CA GLY A 137 7.13 20.17 15.95
C GLY A 137 8.43 20.82 15.47
N VAL A 138 9.43 20.03 15.03
CA VAL A 138 10.73 20.55 14.57
C VAL A 138 10.91 20.47 13.05
N ALA A 139 10.18 19.58 12.36
CA ALA A 139 10.33 19.37 10.93
C ALA A 139 9.94 20.64 10.17
N PRO A 140 10.81 21.15 9.28
CA PRO A 140 10.50 22.32 8.46
C PRO A 140 9.21 22.11 7.66
N GLY A 141 8.23 23.00 7.86
CA GLY A 141 6.91 22.92 7.22
C GLY A 141 5.99 21.81 7.75
N GLY A 142 6.34 21.15 8.86
CA GLY A 142 5.55 20.07 9.48
C GLY A 142 5.61 18.72 8.75
N ASP A 143 6.31 18.64 7.61
CA ASP A 143 6.44 17.40 6.82
C ASP A 143 7.61 16.54 7.33
N VAL A 144 7.30 15.69 8.31
CA VAL A 144 8.28 14.76 8.93
C VAL A 144 8.89 13.80 7.92
N ALA A 145 8.08 13.28 6.99
CA ALA A 145 8.55 12.27 6.04
C ALA A 145 9.59 12.87 5.09
N ARG A 146 9.29 14.05 4.53
CA ARG A 146 10.21 14.74 3.63
C ARG A 146 11.45 15.26 4.36
N PHE A 147 11.31 15.72 5.61
CA PHE A 147 12.44 16.09 6.45
C PHE A 147 13.39 14.90 6.67
N LEU A 148 12.88 13.75 7.14
CA LEU A 148 13.70 12.57 7.38
C LEU A 148 14.35 12.04 6.09
N ALA A 149 13.63 12.08 4.96
CA ALA A 149 14.18 11.72 3.65
C ALA A 149 15.38 12.61 3.27
N ARG A 150 15.32 13.93 3.53
CA ARG A 150 16.45 14.83 3.31
C ARG A 150 17.61 14.55 4.26
N VAL A 151 17.32 14.32 5.55
CA VAL A 151 18.33 13.97 6.56
C VAL A 151 19.09 12.71 6.17
N GLN A 152 18.38 11.67 5.70
CA GLN A 152 19.00 10.43 5.24
C GLN A 152 19.73 10.61 3.91
N GLY A 153 19.09 11.26 2.92
CA GLY A 153 19.66 11.47 1.58
C GLY A 153 20.95 12.30 1.58
N ARG A 154 21.09 13.23 2.53
CA ARG A 154 22.32 14.03 2.74
C ARG A 154 23.30 13.40 3.74
N GLN A 155 23.04 12.18 4.21
CA GLN A 155 23.86 11.49 5.20
C GLN A 155 24.07 12.31 6.48
N LEU A 156 23.06 13.05 6.92
CA LEU A 156 23.08 13.82 8.17
C LEU A 156 22.69 12.97 9.37
N GLY A 157 21.87 11.94 9.13
CA GLY A 157 21.46 10.98 10.14
C GLY A 157 20.86 9.73 9.52
N VAL A 158 20.71 8.69 10.34
CA VAL A 158 20.03 7.46 10.00
C VAL A 158 18.75 7.38 10.82
N TRP A 159 17.63 7.17 10.14
CA TRP A 159 16.32 7.02 10.75
C TRP A 159 15.86 5.57 10.65
N TYR A 160 15.40 5.03 11.78
CA TYR A 160 14.77 3.73 11.86
C TYR A 160 13.35 3.93 12.40
N PRO A 161 12.30 3.72 11.61
CA PRO A 161 10.94 3.73 12.15
C PRO A 161 10.82 2.63 13.21
N VAL A 162 10.28 2.97 14.38
CA VAL A 162 10.09 2.02 15.49
C VAL A 162 8.67 2.14 16.01
N GLY A 163 8.01 1.00 16.13
CA GLY A 163 6.62 0.91 16.53
C GLY A 163 5.88 -0.09 15.65
N PRO A 164 4.63 -0.41 16.01
CA PRO A 164 3.84 -1.34 15.22
C PRO A 164 3.58 -0.74 13.84
N ALA A 165 3.71 -1.55 12.78
CA ALA A 165 3.48 -1.11 11.41
C ALA A 165 2.02 -0.73 11.12
N TRP A 166 1.11 -1.09 12.03
CA TRP A 166 -0.28 -0.62 12.01
C TRP A 166 -0.73 -0.29 13.43
N ARG A 167 -1.66 0.63 13.53
CA ARG A 167 -2.25 1.07 14.79
C ARG A 167 -3.76 0.94 14.76
N ILE A 168 -4.37 0.45 15.82
CA ILE A 168 -5.83 0.40 15.95
C ILE A 168 -6.32 1.79 16.34
N THR A 169 -7.09 2.41 15.44
CA THR A 169 -7.73 3.71 15.70
C THR A 169 -8.99 3.56 16.53
N ARG A 170 -9.73 2.49 16.27
CA ARG A 170 -10.96 2.12 16.97
C ARG A 170 -11.15 0.60 16.91
N PRO A 171 -11.62 -0.04 18.00
CA PRO A 171 -11.98 -1.45 17.94
C PRO A 171 -13.17 -1.65 16.98
N PRO A 172 -13.06 -2.54 15.98
CA PRO A 172 -14.18 -2.82 15.08
C PRO A 172 -15.22 -3.69 15.78
N SER A 173 -16.51 -3.42 15.54
CA SER A 173 -17.58 -4.35 15.91
C SER A 173 -17.68 -5.49 14.88
N ASP A 174 -18.25 -6.63 15.28
CA ASP A 174 -18.50 -7.75 14.37
C ASP A 174 -19.32 -7.35 13.14
N ALA A 175 -20.32 -6.48 13.33
CA ALA A 175 -21.12 -5.93 12.23
C ALA A 175 -20.27 -5.18 11.20
N VAL A 176 -19.27 -4.40 11.65
CA VAL A 176 -18.33 -3.70 10.74
C VAL A 176 -17.49 -4.72 9.98
N LEU A 177 -16.97 -5.75 10.65
CA LEU A 177 -16.15 -6.78 10.00
C LEU A 177 -16.95 -7.56 8.95
N ALA A 178 -18.17 -7.98 9.27
CA ALA A 178 -19.08 -8.65 8.34
C ALA A 178 -19.40 -7.76 7.11
N GLN A 179 -19.66 -6.47 7.33
CA GLN A 179 -19.91 -5.51 6.25
C GLN A 179 -18.69 -5.36 5.33
N LEU A 180 -17.47 -5.32 5.87
CA LEU A 180 -16.25 -5.20 5.07
C LEU A 180 -16.04 -6.44 4.19
N VAL A 181 -16.28 -7.64 4.71
CA VAL A 181 -16.21 -8.89 3.95
C VAL A 181 -17.23 -8.90 2.82
N ALA A 182 -18.49 -8.52 3.10
CA ALA A 182 -19.54 -8.46 2.10
C ALA A 182 -19.23 -7.44 0.99
N ARG A 183 -18.69 -6.26 1.36
CA ARG A 183 -18.27 -5.23 0.41
C ARG A 183 -17.13 -5.72 -0.47
N HIS A 184 -16.13 -6.39 0.11
CA HIS A 184 -15.00 -6.97 -0.62
C HIS A 184 -15.46 -8.03 -1.60
N ALA A 185 -16.30 -8.97 -1.16
CA ALA A 185 -16.86 -10.02 -2.01
C ALA A 185 -17.65 -9.44 -3.20
N THR A 186 -18.48 -8.41 -2.96
CA THR A 186 -19.21 -7.72 -4.03
C THR A 186 -18.27 -7.03 -5.02
N ARG A 187 -17.23 -6.33 -4.54
CA ARG A 187 -16.23 -5.71 -5.42
C ARG A 187 -15.51 -6.78 -6.27
N GLN A 188 -15.07 -7.87 -5.64
CA GLN A 188 -14.39 -8.97 -6.30
C GLN A 188 -15.27 -9.65 -7.37
N ALA A 189 -16.54 -9.91 -7.06
CA ALA A 189 -17.50 -10.48 -8.00
C ALA A 189 -17.68 -9.57 -9.22
N ARG A 190 -17.77 -8.25 -9.02
CA ARG A 190 -17.87 -7.27 -10.11
C ARG A 190 -16.62 -7.23 -10.97
N ASP A 191 -15.44 -7.29 -10.37
CA ASP A 191 -14.17 -7.26 -11.12
C ASP A 191 -13.95 -8.57 -11.91
N LEU A 192 -14.32 -9.72 -11.33
CA LEU A 192 -14.35 -10.99 -12.05
C LEU A 192 -15.37 -10.98 -13.21
N TRP A 193 -16.54 -10.36 -13.01
CA TRP A 193 -17.53 -10.20 -14.07
C TRP A 193 -17.00 -9.32 -15.20
N ARG A 194 -16.39 -8.16 -14.90
CA ARG A 194 -15.77 -7.28 -15.89
C ARG A 194 -14.67 -8.00 -16.67
N HIS A 195 -13.81 -8.73 -15.96
CA HIS A 195 -12.78 -9.56 -16.58
C HIS A 195 -13.39 -10.60 -17.53
N ALA A 196 -14.47 -11.27 -17.13
CA ALA A 196 -15.14 -12.23 -18.00
C ALA A 196 -15.70 -11.57 -19.28
N GLN A 197 -16.22 -10.34 -19.20
CA GLN A 197 -16.67 -9.62 -20.40
C GLN A 197 -15.50 -9.24 -21.32
N LEU A 198 -14.36 -8.82 -20.76
CA LEU A 198 -13.15 -8.55 -21.54
C LEU A 198 -12.58 -9.82 -22.18
N ALA A 199 -12.52 -10.93 -21.44
CA ALA A 199 -12.10 -12.21 -21.98
C ALA A 199 -12.96 -12.63 -23.18
N ARG A 200 -14.30 -12.50 -23.07
CA ARG A 200 -15.22 -12.74 -24.18
C ARG A 200 -14.94 -11.86 -25.40
N LEU A 201 -14.53 -10.61 -25.22
CA LEU A 201 -14.19 -9.72 -26.32
C LEU A 201 -12.88 -10.13 -27.01
N VAL A 202 -11.87 -10.50 -26.24
CA VAL A 202 -10.54 -10.87 -26.76
C VAL A 202 -10.58 -12.22 -27.47
N GLU A 203 -11.27 -13.21 -26.88
CA GLU A 203 -11.30 -14.60 -27.37
C GLU A 203 -12.39 -14.84 -28.43
N THR A 204 -13.21 -13.84 -28.76
CA THR A 204 -14.30 -14.04 -29.72
C THR A 204 -13.77 -14.23 -31.13
N THR A 205 -14.32 -15.24 -31.80
CA THR A 205 -14.19 -15.45 -33.26
C THR A 205 -15.28 -14.71 -34.05
N ARG A 206 -16.12 -13.91 -33.38
CA ARG A 206 -17.16 -13.09 -34.01
C ARG A 206 -16.70 -11.64 -34.17
N CYS A 207 -17.47 -10.85 -34.90
CA CYS A 207 -17.25 -9.40 -35.01
C CYS A 207 -17.13 -8.75 -33.61
N ARG A 208 -15.95 -8.20 -33.27
CA ARG A 208 -15.70 -7.58 -31.95
C ARG A 208 -16.59 -6.38 -31.68
N ARG A 209 -16.95 -5.62 -32.72
CA ARG A 209 -17.94 -4.52 -32.62
C ARG A 209 -19.28 -5.03 -32.12
N LEU A 210 -19.74 -6.19 -32.59
CA LEU A 210 -21.01 -6.78 -32.14
C LEU A 210 -20.95 -7.19 -30.66
N VAL A 211 -19.82 -7.75 -30.20
CA VAL A 211 -19.63 -8.12 -28.79
C VAL A 211 -19.64 -6.87 -27.89
N LEU A 212 -18.98 -5.79 -28.29
CA LEU A 212 -19.00 -4.51 -27.58
C LEU A 212 -20.41 -3.90 -27.51
N LEU A 213 -21.14 -3.87 -28.63
CA LEU A 213 -22.49 -3.32 -28.67
C LEU A 213 -23.43 -4.08 -27.71
N ARG A 214 -23.36 -5.42 -27.71
CA ARG A 214 -24.13 -6.25 -26.76
C ARG A 214 -23.76 -5.99 -25.29
N TYR A 215 -22.49 -5.74 -25.01
CA TYR A 215 -22.06 -5.39 -23.65
C TYR A 215 -22.72 -4.09 -23.16
N PHE A 216 -22.93 -3.11 -24.04
CA PHE A 216 -23.64 -1.86 -23.74
C PHE A 216 -25.17 -1.93 -23.92
N GLY A 217 -25.71 -3.11 -24.26
CA GLY A 217 -27.16 -3.31 -24.42
C GLY A 217 -27.71 -2.97 -25.81
N ASP A 218 -26.86 -2.78 -26.81
CA ASP A 218 -27.26 -2.53 -28.20
C ASP A 218 -27.31 -3.86 -28.99
N ALA A 219 -28.37 -4.05 -29.78
CA ALA A 219 -28.55 -5.21 -30.65
C ALA A 219 -27.52 -5.24 -31.79
N GLY A 220 -27.00 -4.07 -32.18
CA GLY A 220 -25.99 -3.90 -33.21
C GLY A 220 -26.45 -4.25 -34.63
N PRO A 221 -25.63 -3.95 -35.65
CA PRO A 221 -25.95 -4.26 -37.04
C PRO A 221 -25.97 -5.77 -37.31
N ALA A 222 -26.77 -6.19 -38.29
CA ALA A 222 -27.00 -7.60 -38.63
C ALA A 222 -25.77 -8.34 -39.20
N GLY A 223 -24.62 -7.68 -39.41
CA GLY A 223 -23.48 -8.21 -40.14
C GLY A 223 -22.10 -7.84 -39.57
N PRO A 224 -21.02 -8.40 -40.16
CA PRO A 224 -19.64 -8.08 -39.81
C PRO A 224 -19.34 -6.60 -40.05
N CYS A 225 -18.52 -5.99 -39.20
CA CYS A 225 -18.27 -4.55 -39.29
C CYS A 225 -17.23 -4.17 -40.36
N GLY A 226 -16.52 -5.14 -40.94
CA GLY A 226 -15.42 -4.93 -41.91
C GLY A 226 -14.16 -4.26 -41.35
N ALA A 227 -14.18 -3.73 -40.12
CA ALA A 227 -13.12 -2.86 -39.59
C ALA A 227 -12.39 -3.41 -38.35
N CYS A 228 -12.85 -4.51 -37.75
CA CYS A 228 -12.10 -5.18 -36.69
C CYS A 228 -11.20 -6.26 -37.28
N ASP A 229 -10.13 -6.63 -36.59
CA ASP A 229 -9.19 -7.69 -37.00
C ASP A 229 -9.86 -9.04 -37.30
N VAL A 230 -10.98 -9.38 -36.65
CA VAL A 230 -11.75 -10.59 -36.98
C VAL A 230 -12.49 -10.46 -38.33
N CYS A 231 -12.97 -9.27 -38.68
CA CYS A 231 -13.72 -9.05 -39.93
C CYS A 231 -12.84 -8.59 -41.09
N GLY A 232 -11.73 -7.89 -40.80
CA GLY A 232 -10.81 -7.33 -41.79
C GLY A 232 -9.86 -8.38 -42.37
N CYS A 233 -9.70 -9.54 -41.72
CA CYS A 233 -9.01 -10.71 -42.26
C CYS A 233 -9.93 -11.59 -43.16
N GLY A 234 -11.17 -11.16 -43.40
CA GLY A 234 -12.15 -11.83 -44.26
C GLY A 234 -12.62 -10.92 -45.39
N ALA A 235 -11.71 -10.60 -46.31
CA ALA A 235 -11.96 -10.20 -47.69
C ALA A 235 -10.93 -10.91 -48.57
#